data_AF-A0A5C1YQL3-F1
#
_entry.id   AF-A0A5C1YQL3-F1
#
_cell.length_a   1.000
_cell.length_b   1.000
_cell.length_c   1.000
_cell.angle_alpha   90.00
_cell.angle_beta   90.00
_cell.angle_gamma   90.00
#
_symmetry.space_group_name_H-M   'P 1'
#
loop_
_entity.id
_entity.type
_entity.pdbx_description
1 polymer ?
#
loop_
_entity_poly.entity_id
_entity_poly.type
_entity_poly.pdbx_seq_one_letter_code
_entity_poly.pdbx_strand_id
1 'polypeptide(L)'
;MTATPSRNGATVTVICRMPSGLVLELYDEGALQNPSKPGALPAVKGSVRLSGARHDPRFHKRDNIMLGMGGRTEVAADFWEAWTKQNAEFMPLKKGLIFAMPKEADAVSRLSELREERTGLEGLDKDKMPGVTPFAKEDF
;
A
#
# COMPACT_ATOMS: atom_id res chain seq x y z
N MET A 1 2.54 -15.34 -8.59
CA MET A 1 2.52 -14.66 -9.91
C MET A 1 3.49 -13.51 -9.82
N THR A 2 4.61 -13.66 -10.52
CA THR A 2 5.79 -12.79 -10.53
C THR A 2 5.52 -11.54 -11.36
N ALA A 3 6.01 -10.39 -10.89
CA ALA A 3 5.89 -9.11 -11.58
C ALA A 3 6.36 -9.23 -13.04
N THR A 4 5.52 -8.81 -13.98
CA THR A 4 5.90 -8.72 -15.40
C THR A 4 7.06 -7.73 -15.54
N PRO A 5 8.19 -8.10 -16.17
CA PRO A 5 9.32 -7.19 -16.32
C PRO A 5 8.95 -6.00 -17.22
N SER A 6 9.39 -4.80 -16.81
CA SER A 6 9.28 -3.60 -17.63
C SER A 6 10.04 -3.78 -18.93
N ARG A 7 9.46 -3.33 -20.04
CA ARG A 7 10.11 -3.37 -21.36
C ARG A 7 11.25 -2.33 -21.48
N ASN A 8 11.32 -1.37 -20.55
CA ASN A 8 12.42 -0.45 -20.32
C ASN A 8 12.89 -0.65 -18.87
N GLY A 9 14.09 -1.19 -18.63
CA GLY A 9 14.54 -1.71 -17.32
C GLY A 9 14.60 -0.76 -16.11
N ALA A 10 13.95 0.40 -16.14
CA ALA A 10 13.79 1.29 -14.99
C ALA A 10 12.70 0.77 -14.03
N THR A 11 13.07 0.62 -12.75
CA THR A 11 12.17 0.26 -11.66
C THR A 11 12.03 1.42 -10.67
N VAL A 12 10.93 1.44 -9.94
CA VAL A 12 10.68 2.32 -8.81
C VAL A 12 10.35 1.50 -7.57
N THR A 13 10.68 2.01 -6.40
CA THR A 13 10.26 1.41 -5.13
C THR A 13 8.90 1.97 -4.74
N VAL A 14 7.85 1.14 -4.83
CA VAL A 14 6.51 1.49 -4.37
C VAL A 14 6.37 1.09 -2.90
N ILE A 15 6.02 2.08 -2.08
CA ILE A 15 5.69 1.91 -0.68
C ILE A 15 4.19 1.68 -0.52
N CYS A 16 3.80 0.74 0.34
CA CYS A 16 2.41 0.55 0.77
C CYS A 16 2.29 0.51 2.29
N ARG A 17 1.59 1.50 2.85
CA ARG A 17 1.34 1.67 4.28
C ARG A 17 0.16 0.85 4.80
N MET A 18 -0.56 0.14 3.91
CA MET A 18 -1.68 -0.71 4.33
C MET A 18 -1.17 -2.03 4.95
N PRO A 19 -1.82 -2.58 5.99
CA PRO A 19 -1.30 -3.75 6.72
C PRO A 19 -1.00 -4.97 5.84
N SER A 20 -1.92 -5.35 4.96
CA SER A 20 -1.84 -6.56 4.12
C SER A 20 -1.35 -6.30 2.69
N GLY A 21 -1.05 -5.04 2.37
CA GLY A 21 -0.70 -4.61 1.02
C GLY A 21 -1.92 -4.49 0.10
N LEU A 22 -1.66 -4.39 -1.19
CA LEU A 22 -2.67 -4.22 -2.24
C LEU A 22 -2.27 -4.99 -3.51
N VAL A 23 -3.25 -5.37 -4.32
CA VAL A 23 -3.02 -5.81 -5.69
C VAL A 23 -3.40 -4.66 -6.62
N LEU A 24 -2.44 -4.19 -7.41
CA LEU A 24 -2.65 -3.18 -8.42
C LEU A 24 -2.94 -3.89 -9.73
N GLU A 25 -4.13 -3.69 -10.28
CA GLU A 25 -4.47 -4.14 -11.63
C GLU A 25 -4.50 -2.94 -12.55
N LEU A 26 -3.82 -3.07 -13.69
CA LEU A 26 -3.90 -2.13 -14.80
C LEU A 26 -4.81 -2.76 -15.87
N TYR A 27 -5.90 -2.09 -16.20
CA TYR A 27 -6.86 -2.58 -17.18
C TYR A 27 -6.56 -2.03 -18.57
N ASP A 28 -7.00 -2.76 -19.60
CA ASP A 28 -7.02 -2.26 -20.97
C ASP A 28 -8.04 -1.11 -21.11
N GLU A 29 -7.59 0.05 -21.59
CA GLU A 29 -8.44 1.25 -21.70
C GLU A 29 -9.56 1.07 -22.74
N GLY A 30 -9.30 0.32 -23.82
CA GLY A 30 -10.31 -0.01 -24.82
C GLY A 30 -11.40 -0.89 -24.21
N ALA A 31 -11.02 -1.87 -23.39
CA ALA A 31 -11.95 -2.73 -22.67
C ALA A 31 -12.73 -1.99 -21.56
N LEU A 32 -12.16 -0.94 -20.96
CA LEU A 32 -12.86 -0.07 -19.99
C LEU A 32 -13.93 0.78 -20.66
N GLN A 33 -13.64 1.33 -21.84
CA GLN A 33 -14.57 2.20 -22.58
C GLN A 33 -15.64 1.39 -23.32
N ASN A 34 -15.27 0.23 -23.85
CA ASN A 34 -16.13 -0.66 -24.64
C ASN A 34 -16.08 -2.08 -24.07
N PRO A 35 -16.81 -2.34 -22.97
CA PRO A 35 -16.87 -3.69 -22.41
C PRO A 35 -17.45 -4.66 -23.44
N SER A 36 -16.80 -5.81 -23.60
CA SER A 36 -17.20 -6.84 -24.57
C SER A 36 -18.60 -7.40 -24.31
N LYS A 37 -19.06 -7.36 -23.05
CA LYS A 37 -20.44 -7.63 -22.64
C LYS A 37 -20.82 -6.73 -21.44
N PRO A 38 -22.08 -6.29 -21.31
CA PRO A 38 -22.54 -5.57 -20.13
C PRO A 38 -22.28 -6.38 -18.85
N GLY A 39 -21.65 -5.76 -17.85
CA GLY A 39 -21.33 -6.40 -16.56
C GLY A 39 -20.09 -7.30 -16.56
N ALA A 40 -19.40 -7.48 -17.69
CA ALA A 40 -18.11 -8.17 -17.71
C ALA A 40 -17.02 -7.30 -17.05
N LEU A 41 -16.12 -7.93 -16.30
CA LEU A 41 -14.93 -7.26 -15.80
C LEU A 41 -14.01 -6.90 -16.98
N PRO A 42 -13.40 -5.71 -16.99
CA PRO A 42 -12.45 -5.32 -18.03
C PRO A 42 -11.23 -6.24 -18.04
N ALA A 43 -10.61 -6.41 -19.21
CA ALA A 43 -9.41 -7.22 -19.35
C ALA A 43 -8.23 -6.57 -18.60
N VAL A 44 -7.53 -7.36 -17.77
CA VAL A 44 -6.33 -6.92 -17.04
C VAL A 44 -5.12 -7.00 -17.97
N LYS A 45 -4.45 -5.87 -18.18
CA LYS A 45 -3.20 -5.74 -18.95
C LYS A 45 -1.97 -6.12 -18.11
N GLY A 46 -2.01 -5.88 -16.80
CA GLY A 46 -0.93 -6.23 -15.89
C GLY A 46 -1.37 -6.18 -14.42
N SER A 47 -0.68 -6.95 -13.57
CA SER A 47 -0.97 -7.02 -12.14
C SER A 47 0.33 -7.01 -11.32
N VAL A 48 0.35 -6.23 -10.24
CA VAL A 48 1.47 -6.14 -9.30
C VAL A 48 0.94 -6.20 -7.88
N ARG A 49 1.49 -7.09 -7.04
CA ARG A 49 1.15 -7.13 -5.62
C ARG A 49 2.15 -6.31 -4.81
N LEU A 50 1.65 -5.28 -4.15
CA LEU A 50 2.39 -4.51 -3.18
C LEU A 50 2.44 -5.24 -1.83
N SER A 51 3.64 -5.34 -1.27
CA SER A 51 3.85 -5.73 0.13
C SER A 51 3.31 -4.65 1.06
N GLY A 52 2.54 -5.04 2.08
CA GLY A 52 2.00 -4.12 3.08
C GLY A 52 2.97 -3.80 4.23
N ALA A 53 2.55 -2.91 5.12
CA ALA A 53 3.32 -2.48 6.30
C ALA A 53 3.76 -3.63 7.22
N ARG A 54 3.06 -4.77 7.23
CA ARG A 54 3.47 -5.98 7.96
C ARG A 54 4.77 -6.61 7.43
N HIS A 55 5.20 -6.24 6.23
CA HIS A 55 6.46 -6.67 5.62
C HIS A 55 7.57 -5.62 5.79
N ASP A 56 7.34 -4.55 6.56
CA ASP A 56 8.43 -3.63 6.93
C ASP A 56 9.41 -4.36 7.87
N PRO A 57 10.74 -4.22 7.69
CA PRO A 57 11.73 -4.88 8.54
C PRO A 57 11.61 -4.56 10.04
N ARG A 58 10.99 -3.43 10.38
CA ARG A 58 10.77 -2.99 11.77
C ARG A 58 9.52 -3.59 12.40
N PHE A 59 8.66 -4.26 11.62
CA PHE A 59 7.40 -4.82 12.11
C PHE A 59 7.66 -6.06 12.95
N HIS A 60 7.10 -6.07 14.16
CA HIS A 60 7.12 -7.24 15.04
C HIS A 60 5.69 -7.59 15.49
N LYS A 61 5.29 -8.85 15.31
CA LYS A 61 3.90 -9.30 15.52
C LYS A 61 3.40 -9.08 16.94
N ARG A 62 4.28 -9.16 17.95
CA ARG A 62 3.93 -8.94 19.37
C ARG A 62 3.50 -7.50 19.63
N ASP A 63 4.18 -6.55 18.98
CA ASP A 63 3.97 -5.13 19.25
C ASP A 63 2.86 -4.58 18.33
N ASN A 64 2.74 -5.13 17.11
CA ASN A 64 1.67 -4.85 16.15
C ASN A 64 1.47 -3.35 15.83
N ILE A 65 2.53 -2.55 16.00
CA ILE A 65 2.57 -1.14 15.65
C ILE A 65 2.98 -1.03 14.18
N MET A 66 2.20 -0.31 13.37
CA MET A 66 2.46 -0.09 11.94
C MET A 66 2.58 1.39 11.57
N LEU A 67 2.48 2.29 12.56
CA LEU A 67 2.62 3.73 12.35
C LEU A 67 4.04 4.04 11.85
N GLY A 68 4.14 4.79 10.75
CA GLY A 68 5.43 5.07 10.07
C GLY A 68 6.05 3.87 9.35
N MET A 69 5.33 2.77 9.19
CA MET A 69 5.81 1.58 8.47
C MET A 69 5.19 1.47 7.07
N GLY A 70 5.88 0.74 6.20
CA GLY A 70 5.39 0.45 4.86
C GLY A 70 6.13 -0.71 4.24
N GLY A 71 5.42 -1.55 3.49
CA GLY A 71 6.06 -2.57 2.68
C GLY A 71 6.65 -1.95 1.41
N ARG A 72 7.77 -2.51 0.96
CA ARG A 72 8.52 -2.08 -0.21
C ARG A 72 8.33 -3.09 -1.32
N THR A 73 8.06 -2.62 -2.52
CA THR A 73 7.92 -3.48 -3.71
C THR A 73 8.60 -2.78 -4.88
N GLU A 74 9.52 -3.47 -5.56
CA GLU A 74 10.06 -2.98 -6.83
C GLU A 74 9.01 -3.17 -7.92
N VAL A 75 8.71 -2.07 -8.62
CA VAL A 75 7.69 -2.03 -9.66
C VAL A 75 8.29 -1.41 -10.92
N ALA A 76 7.93 -1.96 -12.07
CA ALA A 76 8.23 -1.38 -13.36
C ALA A 76 7.75 0.09 -13.45
N ALA A 77 8.64 1.02 -13.81
CA ALA A 77 8.32 2.45 -13.77
C ALA A 77 7.17 2.82 -14.73
N ASP A 78 7.15 2.22 -15.91
CA ASP A 78 6.09 2.35 -16.92
C ASP A 78 4.74 1.81 -16.42
N PHE A 79 4.74 0.67 -15.71
CA PHE A 79 3.54 0.16 -15.07
C PHE A 79 2.99 1.14 -14.02
N TRP A 80 3.86 1.65 -13.13
CA TRP A 80 3.44 2.57 -12.07
C TRP A 80 2.88 3.88 -12.65
N GLU A 81 3.53 4.44 -13.67
CA GLU A 81 3.06 5.63 -14.35
C GLU A 81 1.69 5.41 -15.01
N ALA A 82 1.51 4.32 -15.76
CA ALA A 82 0.22 3.99 -16.37
C ALA A 82 -0.87 3.75 -15.32
N TRP A 83 -0.54 3.03 -14.25
CA TRP A 83 -1.49 2.70 -13.20
C TRP A 83 -1.96 3.93 -12.42
N THR A 84 -1.06 4.86 -12.09
CA THR A 84 -1.41 6.10 -11.38
C THR A 84 -2.28 7.03 -12.23
N LYS A 85 -2.07 7.07 -13.55
CA LYS A 85 -2.94 7.80 -14.49
C LYS A 85 -4.35 7.21 -14.52
N GLN A 86 -4.47 5.89 -14.64
CA GLN A 86 -5.77 5.20 -14.67
C GLN A 86 -6.51 5.29 -13.33
N ASN A 87 -5.78 5.31 -12.21
CA ASN A 87 -6.33 5.24 -10.85
C ASN A 87 -6.08 6.51 -10.02
N ALA A 88 -6.02 7.69 -10.65
CA ALA A 88 -5.70 8.96 -10.00
C ALA A 88 -6.61 9.28 -8.80
N GLU A 89 -7.87 8.83 -8.87
CA GLU A 89 -8.87 9.05 -7.82
C GLU A 89 -8.86 7.98 -6.71
N PHE A 90 -8.00 6.98 -6.81
CA PHE A 90 -7.93 5.92 -5.82
C PHE A 90 -7.44 6.46 -4.47
N MET A 91 -8.26 6.33 -3.43
CA MET A 91 -8.04 6.96 -2.14
C MET A 91 -6.67 6.67 -1.51
N PRO A 92 -6.15 5.42 -1.53
CA PRO A 92 -4.79 5.15 -1.07
C PRO A 92 -3.70 5.93 -1.79
N LEU A 93 -3.86 6.24 -3.08
CA LEU A 93 -2.93 7.07 -3.83
C LEU A 93 -3.07 8.55 -3.39
N LYS A 94 -4.30 9.09 -3.39
CA LYS A 94 -4.56 10.49 -3.01
C LYS A 94 -4.11 10.83 -1.59
N LYS A 95 -4.27 9.89 -0.66
CA LYS A 95 -3.91 10.06 0.75
C LYS A 95 -2.46 9.69 1.08
N GLY A 96 -1.63 9.37 0.08
CA GLY A 96 -0.23 8.97 0.31
C GLY A 96 -0.06 7.69 1.12
N LEU A 97 -1.05 6.78 1.08
CA LEU A 97 -0.93 5.43 1.64
C LEU A 97 -0.14 4.51 0.72
N ILE A 98 -0.13 4.81 -0.59
CA ILE A 98 0.80 4.25 -1.56
C ILE A 98 1.50 5.37 -2.31
N PHE A 99 2.81 5.23 -2.53
CA PHE A 99 3.62 6.20 -3.28
C PHE A 99 4.89 5.53 -3.79
N ALA A 100 5.48 6.06 -4.86
CA ALA A 100 6.73 5.56 -5.42
C ALA A 100 7.89 6.50 -5.12
N MET A 101 9.07 5.91 -4.91
CA MET A 101 10.34 6.61 -4.81
C MET A 101 11.35 6.00 -5.80
N PRO A 102 12.29 6.79 -6.34
CA PRO A 102 13.31 6.28 -7.27
C PRO A 102 14.24 5.25 -6.63
N LYS A 103 14.60 5.45 -5.35
CA LYS A 103 15.50 4.56 -4.60
C LYS A 103 14.89 4.17 -3.27
N GLU A 104 15.29 3.01 -2.78
CA GLU A 104 14.83 2.50 -1.47
C GLU A 104 15.22 3.43 -0.31
N ALA A 105 16.42 4.03 -0.35
CA ALA A 105 16.88 4.96 0.69
C ALA A 105 15.94 6.18 0.84
N ASP A 106 15.47 6.73 -0.29
CA ASP A 106 14.54 7.86 -0.29
C ASP A 106 13.17 7.43 0.30
N ALA A 107 12.78 6.18 0.04
CA ALA A 107 11.56 5.59 0.56
C ALA A 107 11.60 5.39 2.09
N VAL A 108 12.77 5.01 2.63
CA VAL A 108 13.00 4.94 4.08
C VAL A 108 12.93 6.33 4.70
N SER A 109 13.58 7.33 4.10
CA SER A 109 13.51 8.72 4.58
C SER A 109 12.07 9.20 4.61
N ARG A 110 11.30 8.99 3.53
CA ARG A 110 9.90 9.39 3.45
C ARG A 110 9.03 8.71 4.51
N LEU A 111 9.23 7.42 4.77
CA LEU A 111 8.51 6.71 5.84
C LEU A 111 8.84 7.27 7.24
N SER A 112 10.06 7.76 7.45
CA SER A 112 10.45 8.37 8.73
C SER A 112 9.75 9.70 8.99
N GLU A 113 9.54 10.51 7.94
CA GLU A 113 8.76 11.76 8.02
C GLU A 113 7.29 11.49 8.36
N LEU A 114 6.74 10.37 7.86
CA LEU A 114 5.34 9.97 8.06
C LEU A 114 5.12 9.20 9.37
N ARG A 115 6.10 9.19 10.28
CA ARG A 115 6.06 8.38 11.51
C ARG A 115 4.99 8.83 12.51
N GLU A 116 4.60 10.09 12.48
CA GLU A 116 3.56 10.62 13.38
C GLU A 116 2.19 10.71 12.69
N GLU A 117 2.16 10.58 11.36
CA GLU A 117 0.95 10.71 10.57
C GLU A 117 0.16 9.41 10.59
N ARG A 118 -1.02 9.45 11.24
CA ARG A 118 -1.93 8.30 11.28
C ARG A 118 -2.59 8.07 9.93
N THR A 119 -2.52 6.84 9.45
CA THR A 119 -3.26 6.37 8.27
C THR A 119 -4.74 6.11 8.57
N GLY A 120 -5.09 5.96 9.85
CA GLY A 120 -6.42 5.52 10.29
C GLY A 120 -6.60 4.00 10.20
N LEU A 121 -5.58 3.26 9.77
CA LEU A 121 -5.54 1.79 9.70
C LEU A 121 -4.73 1.17 10.86
N GLU A 122 -4.21 2.00 11.77
CA GLU A 122 -3.52 1.54 12.96
C GLU A 122 -4.50 0.90 13.95
N GLY A 123 -3.98 -0.02 14.77
CA GLY A 123 -4.71 -0.52 15.94
C GLY A 123 -5.10 0.62 16.88
N LEU A 124 -6.22 0.46 17.56
CA LEU A 124 -6.66 1.40 18.59
C LEU A 124 -5.69 1.35 19.78
N ASP A 125 -5.41 2.53 20.35
CA ASP A 125 -4.66 2.65 21.59
C ASP A 125 -5.57 2.22 22.75
N LYS A 126 -5.30 1.02 23.29
CA LYS A 126 -6.05 0.41 24.39
C LYS A 126 -6.13 1.30 25.63
N ASP A 127 -5.11 2.13 25.87
CA ASP A 127 -5.00 2.94 27.09
C ASP A 127 -5.69 4.30 26.93
N LYS A 128 -6.12 4.63 25.70
CA LYS A 128 -6.83 5.88 25.35
C LYS A 128 -8.21 5.62 24.75
N MET A 129 -8.78 4.43 24.98
CA MET A 129 -10.13 4.11 24.51
C MET A 129 -11.17 4.83 25.38
N PRO A 130 -12.01 5.72 24.80
CA PRO A 130 -13.04 6.41 25.55
C PRO A 130 -14.10 5.41 26.04
N GLY A 131 -14.43 5.45 27.33
CA GLY A 131 -15.46 4.61 27.93
C GLY A 131 -15.05 3.16 28.25
N VAL A 132 -13.77 2.81 28.11
CA VAL A 132 -13.22 1.51 28.48
C VAL A 132 -12.33 1.65 29.71
N THR A 133 -12.75 1.08 30.84
CA THR A 133 -11.91 0.98 32.03
C THR A 133 -11.08 -0.30 31.95
N PRO A 134 -9.74 -0.23 31.98
CA PRO A 134 -8.90 -1.41 32.04
C PRO A 134 -9.26 -2.25 33.27
N PHE A 135 -9.33 -3.58 33.10
CA PHE A 135 -9.54 -4.48 34.23
C PHE A 135 -8.39 -4.33 35.23
N ALA A 136 -8.70 -3.90 36.45
CA ALA A 136 -7.71 -3.79 37.52
C ALA A 136 -7.26 -5.21 37.89
N LYS A 137 -5.98 -5.52 37.68
CA LYS A 137 -5.33 -6.69 38.27
C LYS A 137 -5.09 -6.41 39.75
N GLU A 138 -6.13 -6.39 40.58
CA GLU A 138 -5.97 -6.48 42.03
C GLU A 138 -6.19 -7.93 42.45
N ASP A 139 -5.08 -8.54 42.89
CA ASP A 139 -4.90 -9.72 43.75
C ASP A 139 -5.83 -10.94 43.56
N PHE A 140 -5.35 -11.90 42.77
CA PHE A 140 -5.62 -13.34 42.95
C PHE A 140 -4.33 -14.06 43.34
#